data_AF-A0A7S2X0T0-F1
#
_entry.id   AF-A0A7S2X0T0-F1
#
_cell.length_a   1.000
_cell.length_b   1.000
_cell.length_c   1.000
_cell.angle_alpha   90.00
_cell.angle_beta   90.00
_cell.angle_gamma   90.00
#
_symmetry.space_group_name_H-M   'P 1'
#
loop_
_entity.id
_entity.type
_entity.pdbx_description
1 polymer ?
#
loop_
_entity_poly.entity_id
_entity_poly.type
_entity_poly.pdbx_seq_one_letter_code
_entity_poly.pdbx_strand_id
1 'polypeptide(L)'
;AKRRERREGRGGEGEQRGVARGEGSEVRSAPRRGVMTVEGVTAVTPSGETLRVREVWEDNLEEEMKIIRDCIDEFPFVAMDTEFPGVVARPVGNFKNSSEYHYQTLRVNVDMLKLIQLGLTLSDKDGKLPRHNEEICVWQFNFREFEVENDIHSGESIELLRTSGIDFENMEKRGIDVHHFGELLMCSGVVLNDKVRRRRLSVLLAARALFLCQGLVLTDPTP
;
A
#
# COMPACT_ATOMS: atom_id res chain seq x y z
N ALA A 1 -24.90 5.90 74.41
CA ALA A 1 -25.16 4.44 74.43
C ALA A 1 -23.92 3.74 73.85
N LYS A 2 -22.93 3.32 74.64
CA LYS A 2 -22.77 2.00 75.30
C LYS A 2 -23.03 0.80 74.38
N ARG A 3 -21.98 0.12 73.89
CA ARG A 3 -21.52 -1.21 74.37
C ARG A 3 -20.25 -1.70 73.64
N ARG A 4 -19.29 -2.16 74.45
CA ARG A 4 -18.11 -3.00 74.13
C ARG A 4 -18.46 -4.45 74.50
N GLU A 5 -17.82 -5.43 73.85
CA GLU A 5 -17.43 -6.79 74.33
C GLU A 5 -16.67 -7.47 73.16
N ARG A 6 -15.41 -7.96 73.26
CA ARG A 6 -14.85 -9.21 73.87
C ARG A 6 -15.60 -10.46 73.37
N ARG A 7 -15.03 -11.61 72.95
CA ARG A 7 -13.79 -12.37 73.27
C ARG A 7 -13.73 -13.66 72.38
N GLU A 8 -12.53 -14.25 72.23
CA GLU A 8 -12.12 -15.70 72.17
C GLU A 8 -12.90 -16.71 71.27
N GLY A 9 -12.36 -17.75 70.62
CA GLY A 9 -11.03 -18.41 70.57
C GLY A 9 -11.13 -19.85 69.96
N ARG A 10 -9.97 -20.47 69.64
CA ARG A 10 -9.65 -21.93 69.40
C ARG A 10 -10.39 -22.66 68.27
N GLY A 11 -9.84 -23.60 67.50
CA GLY A 11 -8.59 -24.36 67.43
C GLY A 11 -8.82 -25.56 66.47
N GLY A 12 -7.78 -26.24 65.95
CA GLY A 12 -7.92 -27.58 65.37
C GLY A 12 -7.19 -27.85 64.04
N GLU A 13 -6.12 -28.61 64.18
CA GLU A 13 -5.25 -29.37 63.26
C GLU A 13 -5.89 -30.01 62.01
N GLY A 14 -5.05 -30.28 60.99
CA GLY A 14 -5.38 -31.24 59.92
C GLY A 14 -4.50 -31.18 58.68
N GLU A 15 -3.28 -31.68 58.78
CA GLU A 15 -2.43 -32.07 57.63
C GLU A 15 -3.14 -33.16 56.80
N GLN A 16 -3.28 -32.98 55.49
CA GLN A 16 -3.48 -34.12 54.59
C GLN A 16 -2.88 -33.88 53.20
N ARG A 17 -1.99 -34.82 52.88
CA ARG A 17 -1.15 -34.97 51.70
C ARG A 17 -1.98 -35.25 50.45
N GLY A 18 -1.70 -34.53 49.37
CA GLY A 18 -2.24 -34.80 48.04
C GLY A 18 -1.56 -36.01 47.39
N VAL A 19 -2.37 -36.98 46.98
CA VAL A 19 -2.01 -38.17 46.20
C VAL A 19 -2.12 -37.86 44.71
N ALA A 20 -1.18 -38.43 43.95
CA ALA A 20 -0.94 -38.31 42.53
C ALA A 20 -2.13 -38.58 41.59
N ARG A 21 -2.14 -37.91 40.43
CA ARG A 21 -2.79 -38.38 39.19
C ARG A 21 -2.04 -37.91 37.94
N GLY A 22 -1.64 -38.89 37.12
CA GLY A 22 -1.97 -38.94 35.69
C GLY A 22 -1.08 -38.16 34.72
N GLU A 23 -0.13 -38.88 34.12
CA GLU A 23 0.56 -38.50 32.89
C GLU A 23 -0.42 -38.39 31.71
N GLY A 24 -0.34 -37.27 30.99
CA GLY A 24 -0.94 -37.07 29.68
C GLY A 24 0.10 -36.43 28.77
N SER A 25 0.55 -37.19 27.79
CA SER A 25 1.60 -36.86 26.81
C SER A 25 1.27 -35.58 26.02
N GLU A 26 2.06 -34.54 26.22
CA GLU A 26 1.98 -33.29 25.46
C GLU A 26 2.75 -33.46 24.14
N VAL A 27 2.03 -33.64 23.04
CA VAL A 27 2.59 -33.64 21.69
C VAL A 27 3.02 -32.21 21.37
N ARG A 28 4.33 -31.93 21.50
CA ARG A 28 4.94 -30.67 21.07
C ARG A 28 4.81 -30.53 19.55
N SER A 29 3.85 -29.73 19.10
CA SER A 29 3.78 -29.30 17.71
C SER A 29 4.91 -28.30 17.44
N ALA A 30 5.73 -28.60 16.43
CA ALA A 30 6.76 -27.72 15.92
C ALA A 30 6.15 -26.39 15.43
N PRO A 31 6.88 -25.26 15.49
CA PRO A 31 6.36 -23.98 15.01
C PRO A 31 6.10 -24.09 13.50
N ARG A 32 4.86 -23.84 13.09
CA ARG A 32 4.51 -23.68 11.68
C ARG A 32 5.32 -22.50 11.13
N ARG A 33 5.96 -22.69 9.97
CA ARG A 33 6.63 -21.64 9.20
C ARG A 33 5.75 -20.38 9.24
N GLY A 34 6.33 -19.28 9.72
CA GLY A 34 5.62 -18.02 9.92
C GLY A 34 4.90 -17.62 8.65
N VAL A 35 3.57 -17.53 8.72
CA VAL A 35 2.81 -16.77 7.75
C VAL A 35 3.21 -15.32 7.98
N MET A 36 4.05 -14.77 7.09
CA MET A 36 4.30 -13.33 7.08
C MET A 36 2.94 -12.66 6.83
N THR A 37 2.43 -11.96 7.83
CA THR A 37 1.19 -11.19 7.69
C THR A 37 1.49 -10.02 6.77
N VAL A 38 1.09 -10.11 5.51
CA VAL A 38 1.25 -9.02 4.54
C VAL A 38 0.27 -7.91 4.90
N GLU A 39 0.76 -6.69 5.09
CA GLU A 39 -0.05 -5.48 5.39
C GLU A 39 -0.76 -4.93 4.15
N GLY A 40 -1.92 -4.30 4.34
CA GLY A 40 -2.80 -3.78 3.27
C GLY A 40 -4.25 -4.32 3.22
N VAL A 41 -4.98 -3.90 2.18
CA VAL A 41 -6.42 -4.13 2.04
C VAL A 41 -6.72 -5.40 1.24
N THR A 42 -7.68 -6.17 1.70
CA THR A 42 -8.22 -7.32 0.97
C THR A 42 -9.60 -7.01 0.42
N ALA A 43 -9.79 -7.24 -0.87
CA ALA A 43 -11.07 -7.14 -1.57
C ALA A 43 -11.45 -8.51 -2.16
N VAL A 44 -12.73 -8.67 -2.50
CA VAL A 44 -13.21 -9.86 -3.21
C VAL A 44 -13.66 -9.42 -4.61
N THR A 45 -13.15 -10.08 -5.64
CA THR A 45 -13.54 -9.81 -7.02
C THR A 45 -14.97 -10.27 -7.28
N PRO A 46 -15.63 -9.82 -8.37
CA PRO A 46 -16.93 -10.35 -8.77
C PRO A 46 -16.94 -11.87 -9.02
N SER A 47 -15.78 -12.45 -9.34
CA SER A 47 -15.58 -13.90 -9.49
C SER A 47 -15.41 -14.66 -8.17
N GLY A 48 -15.44 -13.97 -7.03
CA GLY A 48 -15.28 -14.56 -5.70
C GLY A 48 -13.82 -14.78 -5.29
N GLU A 49 -12.87 -14.16 -5.98
CA GLU A 49 -11.44 -14.33 -5.72
C GLU A 49 -10.93 -13.27 -4.76
N THR A 50 -9.98 -13.63 -3.91
CA THR A 50 -9.33 -12.70 -3.00
C THR A 50 -8.33 -11.84 -3.77
N LEU A 51 -8.54 -10.53 -3.77
CA LEU A 51 -7.59 -9.51 -4.25
C LEU A 51 -6.91 -8.85 -3.07
N ARG A 52 -5.60 -8.80 -3.13
CA ARG A 52 -4.73 -8.27 -2.11
C ARG A 52 -4.00 -7.04 -2.63
N VAL A 53 -4.28 -5.90 -2.01
CA VAL A 53 -3.41 -4.73 -2.09
C VAL A 53 -2.27 -4.98 -1.11
N ARG A 54 -1.06 -5.12 -1.64
CA ARG A 54 0.17 -5.37 -0.91
C ARG A 54 0.83 -4.03 -0.65
N GLU A 55 0.80 -3.59 0.60
CA GLU A 55 1.50 -2.37 1.00
C GLU A 55 3.00 -2.66 1.07
N VAL A 56 3.75 -1.88 0.31
CA VAL A 56 5.20 -2.00 0.22
C VAL A 56 5.82 -0.82 0.96
N TRP A 57 6.68 -1.17 1.90
CA TRP A 57 7.46 -0.34 2.80
C TRP A 57 8.94 -0.75 2.67
N GLU A 58 9.85 -0.02 3.31
CA GLU A 58 11.29 -0.32 3.17
C GLU A 58 11.66 -1.74 3.63
N ASP A 59 10.98 -2.27 4.66
CA ASP A 59 11.27 -3.57 5.27
C ASP A 59 10.86 -4.78 4.41
N ASN A 60 9.89 -4.61 3.49
CA ASN A 60 9.42 -5.67 2.59
C ASN A 60 9.66 -5.38 1.10
N LEU A 61 10.32 -4.27 0.77
CA LEU A 61 10.57 -3.83 -0.61
C LEU A 61 11.24 -4.91 -1.47
N GLU A 62 12.32 -5.51 -0.98
CA GLU A 62 13.07 -6.51 -1.75
C GLU A 62 12.26 -7.77 -2.04
N GLU A 63 11.45 -8.21 -1.08
CA GLU A 63 10.59 -9.38 -1.20
C GLU A 63 9.50 -9.15 -2.26
N GLU A 64 8.81 -8.01 -2.18
CA GLU A 64 7.75 -7.67 -3.12
C GLU A 64 8.30 -7.44 -4.55
N MET A 65 9.46 -6.79 -4.65
CA MET A 65 10.15 -6.64 -5.93
C MET A 65 10.60 -7.97 -6.53
N LYS A 66 10.89 -8.99 -5.70
CA LYS A 66 11.17 -10.34 -6.18
C LYS A 66 9.92 -10.99 -6.78
N ILE A 67 8.77 -10.87 -6.12
CA ILE A 67 7.51 -11.40 -6.64
C ILE A 67 7.17 -10.74 -7.98
N ILE A 68 7.36 -9.42 -8.09
CA ILE A 68 7.16 -8.68 -9.34
C ILE A 68 8.07 -9.21 -10.46
N ARG A 69 9.35 -9.45 -10.17
CA ARG A 69 10.30 -10.04 -11.13
C ARG A 69 9.88 -11.42 -11.61
N ASP A 70 9.35 -12.25 -10.71
CA ASP A 70 8.92 -13.61 -11.05
C ASP A 70 7.64 -13.59 -11.91
N CYS A 71 6.81 -12.54 -11.80
CA CYS A 71 5.55 -12.42 -12.54
C CYS A 71 5.64 -11.63 -13.86
N ILE A 72 6.59 -10.70 -14.02
CA ILE A 72 6.56 -9.71 -15.11
C ILE A 72 6.62 -10.32 -16.53
N ASP A 73 7.26 -11.48 -16.69
CA ASP A 73 7.35 -12.17 -17.98
C ASP A 73 6.03 -12.82 -18.39
N GLU A 74 5.22 -13.31 -17.43
CA GLU A 74 3.89 -13.88 -17.67
C GLU A 74 2.81 -12.78 -17.76
N PHE A 75 2.97 -11.70 -16.99
CA PHE A 75 2.04 -10.58 -16.89
C PHE A 75 2.67 -9.27 -17.40
N PRO A 76 2.96 -9.15 -18.71
CA PRO A 76 3.77 -8.06 -19.25
C PRO A 76 3.00 -6.73 -19.42
N PHE A 77 1.72 -6.66 -19.04
CA PHE A 77 0.95 -5.43 -19.11
C PHE A 77 0.95 -4.70 -17.78
N VAL A 78 1.57 -3.52 -17.76
CA VAL A 78 1.74 -2.72 -16.55
C VAL A 78 0.79 -1.53 -16.56
N ALA A 79 0.02 -1.38 -15.49
CA ALA A 79 -0.72 -0.19 -15.14
C ALA A 79 -0.08 0.45 -13.89
N MET A 80 0.02 1.78 -13.90
CA MET A 80 0.62 2.55 -12.81
C MET A 80 -0.30 3.72 -12.44
N ASP A 81 -0.33 4.04 -11.16
CA ASP A 81 -0.99 5.22 -10.60
C ASP A 81 -0.07 5.86 -9.57
N THR A 82 -0.08 7.18 -9.43
CA THR A 82 0.86 7.87 -8.54
C THR A 82 0.16 8.97 -7.76
N GLU A 83 0.46 9.05 -6.48
CA GLU A 83 0.03 10.16 -5.63
C GLU A 83 1.17 11.14 -5.43
N PHE A 84 0.90 12.42 -5.66
CA PHE A 84 1.83 13.53 -5.53
C PHE A 84 1.17 14.71 -4.81
N PRO A 85 1.94 15.62 -4.20
CA PRO A 85 1.42 16.70 -3.35
C PRO A 85 0.77 17.88 -4.14
N GLY A 86 0.03 17.57 -5.21
CA GLY A 86 -0.75 18.52 -5.99
C GLY A 86 0.05 19.30 -7.05
N VAL A 87 -0.53 20.39 -7.55
CA VAL A 87 0.11 21.29 -8.52
C VAL A 87 0.30 22.64 -7.86
N VAL A 88 1.56 23.06 -7.70
CA VAL A 88 1.93 24.25 -6.93
C VAL A 88 2.45 25.40 -7.80
N ALA A 89 2.85 25.11 -9.03
CA ALA A 89 3.34 26.13 -9.97
C ALA A 89 2.69 26.02 -11.34
N ARG A 90 2.52 27.19 -11.99
CA ARG A 90 2.14 27.32 -13.38
C ARG A 90 3.20 28.15 -14.11
N PRO A 91 3.77 27.66 -15.22
CA PRO A 91 4.81 28.38 -15.93
C PRO A 91 4.20 29.63 -16.58
N VAL A 92 4.89 30.76 -16.47
CA VAL A 92 4.49 32.03 -17.11
C VAL A 92 5.36 32.23 -18.34
N GLY A 93 4.73 32.46 -19.50
CA GLY A 93 5.46 32.70 -20.73
C GLY A 93 4.60 32.52 -21.99
N ASN A 94 5.24 32.67 -23.15
CA ASN A 94 4.62 32.38 -24.43
C ASN A 94 4.79 30.90 -24.77
N PHE A 95 3.68 30.19 -24.90
CA PHE A 95 3.64 28.80 -25.32
C PHE A 95 3.08 28.71 -26.74
N LYS A 96 3.70 27.87 -27.58
CA LYS A 96 3.31 27.67 -28.97
C LYS A 96 1.94 27.02 -29.09
N ASN A 97 1.60 26.14 -28.15
CA ASN A 97 0.32 25.46 -28.09
C ASN A 97 0.00 24.97 -26.67
N SER A 98 -1.25 24.52 -26.50
CA SER A 98 -1.76 23.97 -25.24
C SER A 98 -0.92 22.78 -24.74
N SER A 99 -0.47 21.88 -25.62
CA SER A 99 0.33 20.71 -25.21
C SER A 99 1.69 21.10 -24.61
N GLU A 100 2.35 22.12 -25.16
CA GLU A 100 3.60 22.66 -24.61
C GLU A 100 3.38 23.26 -23.23
N TYR A 101 2.31 24.04 -23.04
CA TYR A 101 1.94 24.58 -21.73
C TYR A 101 1.70 23.46 -20.69
N HIS A 102 0.94 22.42 -21.06
CA HIS A 102 0.69 21.29 -20.18
C HIS A 102 1.97 20.51 -19.85
N TYR A 103 2.85 20.29 -20.83
CA TYR A 103 4.14 19.64 -20.59
C TYR A 103 5.03 20.46 -19.66
N GLN A 104 5.13 21.77 -19.86
CA GLN A 104 5.93 22.63 -18.98
C GLN A 104 5.35 22.70 -17.58
N THR A 105 4.02 22.72 -17.45
CA THR A 105 3.34 22.64 -16.15
C THR A 105 3.68 21.34 -15.45
N LEU A 106 3.56 20.19 -16.14
CA LEU A 106 3.93 18.89 -15.60
C LEU A 106 5.40 18.87 -15.17
N ARG A 107 6.32 19.26 -16.06
CA ARG A 107 7.77 19.25 -15.83
C ARG A 107 8.14 20.04 -14.58
N VAL A 108 7.70 21.29 -14.48
CA VAL A 108 8.06 22.15 -13.34
C VAL A 108 7.56 21.56 -12.03
N ASN A 109 6.36 20.99 -12.00
CA ASN A 109 5.85 20.37 -10.77
C ASN A 109 6.55 19.04 -10.47
N VAL A 110 6.82 18.19 -11.46
CA VAL A 110 7.56 16.94 -11.27
C VAL A 110 8.98 17.19 -10.77
N ASP A 111 9.65 18.24 -11.25
CA ASP A 111 11.02 18.59 -10.82
C ASP A 111 11.05 19.11 -9.37
N MET A 112 9.94 19.66 -8.85
CA MET A 112 9.86 20.28 -7.51
C MET A 112 9.21 19.40 -6.46
N LEU A 113 8.35 18.48 -6.86
CA LEU A 113 7.51 17.71 -5.94
C LEU A 113 8.06 16.30 -5.78
N LYS A 114 7.92 15.78 -4.55
CA LYS A 114 8.34 14.43 -4.22
C LYS A 114 7.17 13.46 -4.34
N LEU A 115 7.46 12.25 -4.78
CA LEU A 115 6.47 11.19 -4.95
C LEU A 115 6.03 10.69 -3.57
N ILE A 116 4.72 10.47 -3.39
CA ILE A 116 4.14 9.98 -2.13
C ILE A 116 3.87 8.49 -2.26
N GLN A 117 3.09 8.07 -3.26
CA GLN A 117 2.79 6.66 -3.50
C GLN A 117 2.86 6.31 -4.98
N LEU A 118 3.12 5.03 -5.25
CA LEU A 118 3.00 4.40 -6.56
C LEU A 118 2.16 3.13 -6.45
N GLY A 119 1.02 3.10 -7.12
CA GLY A 119 0.28 1.89 -7.41
C GLY A 119 0.86 1.19 -8.64
N LEU A 120 1.08 -0.12 -8.55
CA LEU A 120 1.52 -0.97 -9.66
C LEU A 120 0.60 -2.18 -9.79
N THR A 121 0.09 -2.39 -11.00
CA THR A 121 -0.73 -3.55 -11.34
C THR A 121 -0.19 -4.22 -12.60
N LEU A 122 0.05 -5.52 -12.52
CA LEU A 122 0.45 -6.34 -13.65
C LEU A 122 -0.74 -7.12 -14.19
N SER A 123 -0.77 -7.35 -15.50
CA SER A 123 -1.79 -8.17 -16.15
C SER A 123 -1.24 -8.89 -17.37
N ASP A 124 -1.92 -9.95 -17.79
CA ASP A 124 -1.70 -10.59 -19.07
C ASP A 124 -2.53 -9.92 -20.18
N LYS A 125 -2.47 -10.46 -21.40
CA LYS A 125 -3.22 -9.93 -22.55
C LYS A 125 -4.74 -10.01 -22.38
N ASP A 126 -5.22 -10.95 -21.58
CA ASP A 126 -6.63 -11.26 -21.35
C ASP A 126 -7.15 -10.51 -20.11
N GLY A 127 -6.30 -9.74 -19.42
CA GLY A 127 -6.65 -8.94 -18.25
C GLY A 127 -6.57 -9.71 -16.93
N LYS A 128 -5.99 -10.91 -16.91
CA LYS A 128 -5.78 -11.68 -15.69
C LYS A 128 -4.62 -11.10 -14.89
N LEU A 129 -4.76 -11.11 -13.57
CA LEU A 129 -3.79 -10.55 -12.63
C LEU A 129 -2.89 -11.66 -12.04
N PRO A 130 -1.64 -11.34 -11.66
CA PRO A 130 -0.74 -12.31 -11.02
C PRO A 130 -1.30 -12.76 -9.67
N ARG A 131 -0.97 -14.00 -9.30
CA ARG A 131 -1.31 -14.56 -7.99
C ARG A 131 -0.08 -14.93 -7.20
N HIS A 132 -0.11 -14.66 -5.91
CA HIS A 132 0.89 -15.09 -4.94
C HIS A 132 0.17 -15.65 -3.72
N ASN A 133 0.54 -16.86 -3.29
CA ASN A 133 -0.12 -17.57 -2.18
C ASN A 133 -1.66 -17.63 -2.30
N GLU A 134 -2.16 -17.97 -3.50
CA GLU A 134 -3.60 -18.08 -3.83
C GLU A 134 -4.37 -16.75 -3.89
N GLU A 135 -3.72 -15.62 -3.64
CA GLU A 135 -4.32 -14.29 -3.69
C GLU A 135 -3.90 -13.53 -4.95
N ILE A 136 -4.83 -12.79 -5.57
CA ILE A 136 -4.51 -11.83 -6.64
C ILE A 136 -3.72 -10.67 -6.03
N CYS A 137 -2.66 -10.23 -6.68
CA CYS A 137 -1.75 -9.22 -6.13
C CYS A 137 -1.76 -7.92 -6.94
N VAL A 138 -1.90 -6.80 -6.22
CA VAL A 138 -1.57 -5.46 -6.69
C VAL A 138 -0.69 -4.78 -5.65
N TRP A 139 0.23 -3.92 -6.07
CA TRP A 139 1.22 -3.32 -5.18
C TRP A 139 0.97 -1.84 -4.99
N GLN A 140 1.16 -1.38 -3.75
CA GLN A 140 1.15 0.03 -3.40
C GLN A 140 2.44 0.35 -2.66
N PHE A 141 3.35 1.06 -3.33
CA PHE A 141 4.61 1.51 -2.77
C PHE A 141 4.42 2.84 -2.05
N ASN A 142 4.92 2.93 -0.82
CA ASN A 142 4.85 4.12 0.02
C ASN A 142 6.26 4.71 0.20
N PHE A 143 6.47 5.95 -0.20
CA PHE A 143 7.80 6.59 -0.21
C PHE A 143 8.02 7.50 0.99
N ARG A 144 9.25 7.56 1.51
CA ARG A 144 9.58 8.39 2.69
C ARG A 144 9.95 9.83 2.35
N GLU A 145 10.23 10.12 1.08
CA GLU A 145 10.89 11.36 0.67
C GLU A 145 10.07 12.61 0.96
N PHE A 146 8.74 12.50 1.01
CA PHE A 146 7.84 13.62 1.22
C PHE A 146 7.59 13.90 2.70
N GLU A 147 8.00 15.07 3.15
CA GLU A 147 7.80 15.60 4.50
C GLU A 147 6.89 16.82 4.46
N VAL A 148 5.70 16.72 5.09
CA VAL A 148 4.68 17.79 5.06
C VAL A 148 5.22 19.13 5.53
N GLU A 149 6.08 19.14 6.55
CA GLU A 149 6.59 20.38 7.17
C GLU A 149 7.66 21.08 6.32
N ASN A 150 8.42 20.31 5.52
CA ASN A 150 9.62 20.81 4.83
C ASN A 150 9.42 20.92 3.31
N ASP A 151 8.51 20.15 2.74
CA ASP A 151 8.34 20.07 1.29
C ASP A 151 7.20 20.95 0.76
N ILE A 152 7.41 21.44 -0.46
CA ILE A 152 6.41 22.24 -1.16
C ILE A 152 5.22 21.35 -1.51
N HIS A 153 4.02 21.79 -1.16
CA HIS A 153 2.79 21.06 -1.42
C HIS A 153 1.58 21.99 -1.55
N SER A 154 0.50 21.47 -2.12
CA SER A 154 -0.82 22.09 -2.05
C SER A 154 -1.53 21.64 -0.76
N GLY A 155 -1.95 22.59 0.08
CA GLY A 155 -2.68 22.28 1.33
C GLY A 155 -3.96 21.48 1.09
N GLU A 156 -4.71 21.80 0.02
CA GLU A 156 -5.91 21.04 -0.37
C GLU A 156 -5.58 19.59 -0.74
N SER A 157 -4.44 19.36 -1.40
CA SER A 157 -4.00 18.02 -1.78
C SER A 157 -3.58 17.21 -0.55
N ILE A 158 -2.91 17.81 0.42
CA ILE A 158 -2.54 17.12 1.66
C ILE A 158 -3.77 16.72 2.47
N GLU A 159 -4.74 17.61 2.62
CA GLU A 159 -5.98 17.28 3.33
C GLU A 159 -6.78 16.18 2.62
N LEU A 160 -6.81 16.19 1.28
CA LEU A 160 -7.40 15.11 0.50
C LEU A 160 -6.68 13.77 0.77
N LEU A 161 -5.35 13.75 0.69
CA LEU A 161 -4.55 12.54 0.92
C LEU A 161 -4.72 12.00 2.35
N ARG A 162 -4.75 12.88 3.37
CA ARG A 162 -5.07 12.50 4.76
C ARG A 162 -6.45 11.86 4.87
N THR A 163 -7.46 12.46 4.22
CA THR A 163 -8.82 11.93 4.21
C THR A 163 -8.92 10.59 3.47
N SER A 164 -8.07 10.38 2.47
CA SER A 164 -7.92 9.12 1.74
C SER A 164 -7.17 8.03 2.52
N GLY A 165 -6.66 8.33 3.72
CA GLY A 165 -6.02 7.37 4.60
C GLY A 165 -4.49 7.33 4.52
N ILE A 166 -3.85 8.33 3.89
CA ILE A 166 -2.39 8.43 3.89
C ILE A 166 -1.90 8.95 5.24
N ASP A 167 -1.07 8.14 5.90
CA ASP A 167 -0.40 8.47 7.15
C ASP A 167 1.03 8.93 6.88
N PHE A 168 1.21 10.25 6.78
CA PHE A 168 2.50 10.88 6.52
C PHE A 168 3.56 10.59 7.60
N GLU A 169 3.16 10.42 8.87
CA GLU A 169 4.12 10.08 9.92
C GLU A 169 4.66 8.66 9.75
N ASN A 170 3.80 7.74 9.31
CA ASN A 170 4.22 6.37 9.04
C ASN A 170 5.10 6.30 7.78
N MET A 171 4.82 7.12 6.76
CA MET A 171 5.66 7.24 5.57
C MET A 171 7.06 7.75 5.89
N GLU A 172 7.19 8.76 6.75
CA GLU A 172 8.51 9.25 7.18
C GLU A 172 9.32 8.16 7.90
N LYS A 173 8.66 7.32 8.72
CA LYS A 173 9.31 6.30 9.55
C LYS A 173 9.63 4.99 8.81
N ARG A 174 8.73 4.54 7.93
CA ARG A 174 8.78 3.21 7.28
C ARG A 174 8.81 3.27 5.75
N GLY A 175 8.65 4.45 5.17
CA GLY A 175 8.58 4.63 3.73
C GLY A 175 9.87 4.19 3.04
N ILE A 176 9.69 3.81 1.78
CA ILE A 176 10.73 3.35 0.90
C ILE A 176 11.65 4.50 0.51
N ASP A 177 12.95 4.24 0.45
CA ASP A 177 13.90 5.10 -0.23
C ASP A 177 13.73 5.04 -1.76
N VAL A 178 13.48 6.18 -2.39
CA VAL A 178 13.22 6.27 -3.84
C VAL A 178 14.41 5.82 -4.68
N HIS A 179 15.65 6.00 -4.20
CA HIS A 179 16.83 5.55 -4.90
C HIS A 179 16.96 4.03 -4.83
N HIS A 180 16.74 3.45 -3.65
CA HIS A 180 16.72 2.00 -3.47
C HIS A 180 15.61 1.34 -4.33
N PHE A 181 14.40 1.91 -4.32
CA PHE A 181 13.34 1.49 -5.23
C PHE A 181 13.76 1.58 -6.70
N GLY A 182 14.39 2.69 -7.09
CA GLY A 182 14.89 2.91 -8.45
C GLY A 182 15.88 1.84 -8.89
N GLU A 183 16.84 1.48 -8.03
CA GLU A 183 17.81 0.41 -8.30
C GLU A 183 17.13 -0.94 -8.54
N LEU A 184 16.19 -1.31 -7.68
CA LEU A 184 15.44 -2.57 -7.81
C LEU A 184 14.54 -2.58 -9.04
N LEU A 185 13.90 -1.45 -9.36
CA LEU A 185 13.05 -1.30 -10.53
C LEU A 185 13.86 -1.46 -11.81
N MET A 186 15.05 -0.85 -11.89
CA MET A 186 15.93 -0.94 -13.05
C MET A 186 16.36 -2.38 -13.37
N CYS A 187 16.54 -3.21 -12.34
CA CYS A 187 16.89 -4.62 -12.48
C CYS A 187 15.67 -5.56 -12.51
N SER A 188 14.44 -5.03 -12.45
CA SER A 188 13.22 -5.85 -12.30
C SER A 188 12.68 -6.43 -13.61
N GLY A 189 13.10 -5.91 -14.75
CA GLY A 189 12.49 -6.24 -16.05
C GLY A 189 11.15 -5.53 -16.32
N VAL A 190 10.59 -4.77 -15.36
CA VAL A 190 9.40 -3.92 -15.58
C VAL A 190 9.73 -2.75 -16.52
N VAL A 191 10.90 -2.15 -16.34
CA VAL A 191 11.45 -1.10 -17.21
C VAL A 191 12.51 -1.68 -18.13
N LEU A 192 12.76 -1.02 -19.26
CA LEU A 192 13.80 -1.40 -20.25
C LEU A 192 13.66 -2.81 -20.84
N ASN A 193 12.49 -3.44 -20.72
CA ASN A 193 12.14 -4.69 -21.39
C ASN A 193 11.14 -4.41 -22.52
N ASP A 194 11.51 -4.73 -23.76
CA ASP A 194 10.68 -4.51 -24.96
C ASP A 194 9.45 -5.42 -25.01
N LYS A 195 9.47 -6.53 -24.25
CA LYS A 195 8.34 -7.45 -24.14
C LYS A 195 7.24 -6.91 -23.23
N VAL A 196 7.58 -6.01 -22.31
CA VAL A 196 6.65 -5.40 -21.36
C VAL A 196 5.89 -4.26 -22.02
N ARG A 197 4.58 -4.43 -22.15
CA ARG A 197 3.67 -3.44 -22.73
C ARG A 197 3.12 -2.55 -21.63
N ARG A 198 3.64 -1.34 -21.55
CA ARG A 198 3.12 -0.31 -20.64
C ARG A 198 1.84 0.24 -21.24
N ARG A 199 0.69 -0.08 -20.64
CA ARG A 199 -0.54 0.62 -20.99
C ARG A 199 -0.49 1.95 -20.26
N ARG A 200 -0.59 3.06 -20.98
CA ARG A 200 -1.01 4.31 -20.36
C ARG A 200 -2.43 4.06 -19.87
N LEU A 201 -2.58 3.74 -18.58
CA LEU A 201 -3.79 4.11 -17.89
C LEU A 201 -3.72 5.63 -17.81
N SER A 202 -4.26 6.30 -18.82
CA SER A 202 -4.56 7.72 -18.73
C SER A 202 -5.49 7.90 -17.52
N VAL A 203 -4.96 8.35 -16.39
CA VAL A 203 -5.64 9.15 -15.35
C VAL A 203 -7.14 8.85 -15.23
N LEU A 204 -7.55 7.66 -14.79
CA LEU A 204 -8.98 7.34 -14.69
C LEU A 204 -9.38 6.45 -13.51
N LEU A 205 -8.69 6.55 -12.36
CA LEU A 205 -9.29 6.13 -11.10
C LEU A 205 -9.31 7.21 -10.01
N ALA A 206 -8.30 8.08 -9.89
CA ALA A 206 -8.44 9.29 -9.04
C ALA A 206 -9.43 10.34 -9.62
N ALA A 207 -9.50 10.48 -10.95
CA ALA A 207 -10.47 11.36 -11.62
C ALA A 207 -11.90 10.77 -11.69
N ARG A 208 -12.09 9.50 -11.34
CA ARG A 208 -13.41 8.84 -11.32
C ARG A 208 -14.19 9.14 -10.03
N ALA A 209 -13.52 9.57 -8.96
CA ALA A 209 -14.17 10.15 -7.79
C ALA A 209 -14.62 11.61 -8.02
N LEU A 210 -13.97 12.35 -8.92
CA LEU A 210 -14.34 13.74 -9.26
C LEU A 210 -15.44 13.84 -10.34
N PHE A 211 -15.64 12.83 -11.19
CA PHE A 211 -16.68 12.85 -12.23
C PHE A 211 -18.05 12.29 -11.80
N LEU A 212 -18.16 11.73 -10.59
CA LEU A 212 -19.47 11.37 -10.01
C LEU A 212 -20.29 12.59 -9.56
N CYS A 213 -19.74 13.81 -9.63
CA CYS A 213 -20.44 15.03 -9.21
C CYS A 213 -21.08 15.90 -10.31
N GLN A 214 -20.97 15.61 -11.62
CA GLN A 214 -21.58 16.50 -12.66
C GLN A 214 -22.23 15.82 -13.90
N GLY A 215 -22.50 14.51 -13.89
CA GLY A 215 -23.59 13.94 -14.71
C GLY A 215 -23.56 14.16 -16.23
N LEU A 216 -22.47 13.79 -16.94
CA LEU A 216 -22.43 13.74 -18.41
C LEU A 216 -21.80 12.44 -18.91
N VAL A 217 -22.54 11.76 -19.79
CA VAL A 217 -22.19 10.51 -20.48
C VAL A 217 -21.19 10.82 -21.60
N LEU A 218 -20.13 10.00 -21.75
CA LEU A 218 -19.26 10.03 -22.91
C LEU A 218 -19.50 8.80 -23.78
N THR A 219 -20.08 9.04 -24.95
CA THR A 219 -20.11 8.12 -26.09
C THR A 219 -18.74 8.04 -26.73
N ASP A 220 -18.34 6.84 -27.11
CA ASP A 220 -17.06 6.50 -27.73
C ASP A 220 -16.94 7.06 -29.16
N PRO A 221 -15.82 7.66 -29.57
CA PRO A 221 -15.48 7.87 -30.96
C PRO A 221 -14.20 7.12 -31.32
N THR A 222 -14.34 6.06 -32.11
CA THR A 222 -13.33 5.73 -33.12
C THR A 222 -14.04 5.54 -34.47
N PRO A 223 -13.33 5.86 -35.57
CA PRO A 223 -13.80 6.74 -36.64
C PRO A 223 -15.01 6.26 -37.44
#